data_AF-A0A7Y9S349-F1
#
_entry.id   AF-A0A7Y9S349-F1
#
_cell.length_a   1.000
_cell.length_b   1.000
_cell.length_c   1.000
_cell.angle_alpha   90.00
_cell.angle_beta   90.00
_cell.angle_gamma   90.00
#
_symmetry.space_group_name_H-M   'P 1'
#
loop_
_entity.id
_entity.type
_entity.pdbx_description
1 polymer ?
#
loop_
_entity_poly.entity_id
_entity_poly.type
_entity_poly.pdbx_seq_one_letter_code
_entity_poly.pdbx_strand_id
1 'polypeptide(L)'
;MTDEIPSDFLLDDADTDMLEEQRAAIDAQAASLLAQAWPDLLSDQAPPAVIETVAERIRVGIGSWPGDYFAPEFAEGLPPHADAREVWIDCAASTISPLDDPSEERGLDVEESALLASTVHADWLALVLGVVRRGVGAELTGTRAVADLLAMDELEGEVEDLDALESHFSSLVSMMMPRWQALGALDEQGRLSELGLWGLPRALHVVWDDPQSGEL
;
A
#
# COMPACT_ATOMS: atom_id res chain seq x y z
N MET A 1 32.96 -20.47 19.06
CA MET A 1 31.96 -21.55 19.15
C MET A 1 30.85 -21.09 18.25
N THR A 2 30.97 -21.42 16.96
CA THR A 2 29.99 -21.11 15.93
C THR A 2 28.86 -22.11 16.11
N ASP A 3 27.69 -21.65 16.54
CA ASP A 3 26.47 -22.44 16.49
C ASP A 3 26.19 -22.70 15.00
N GLU A 4 26.38 -23.94 14.54
CA GLU A 4 25.84 -24.38 13.27
C GLU A 4 24.32 -24.47 13.45
N ILE A 5 23.59 -23.59 12.76
CA ILE A 5 22.13 -23.72 12.67
C ILE A 5 21.86 -25.09 12.02
N PRO A 6 21.08 -25.98 12.68
CA PRO A 6 20.75 -27.29 12.13
C PRO A 6 20.11 -27.14 10.74
N SER A 7 20.55 -27.95 9.78
CA SER A 7 20.08 -27.91 8.38
C SER A 7 18.56 -28.05 8.23
N ASP A 8 17.89 -28.67 9.20
CA ASP A 8 16.41 -28.80 9.29
C ASP A 8 15.68 -27.47 9.56
N PHE A 9 16.40 -26.37 9.82
CA PHE A 9 15.84 -25.03 10.08
C PHE A 9 16.03 -24.06 8.91
N LEU A 10 16.73 -24.49 7.85
CA LEU A 10 16.84 -23.73 6.61
C LEU A 10 15.72 -24.18 5.69
N LEU A 11 14.85 -23.26 5.27
CA LEU A 11 13.87 -23.51 4.22
C LEU A 11 14.62 -24.03 3.00
N ASP A 12 14.22 -25.19 2.48
CA ASP A 12 14.72 -25.62 1.18
C ASP A 12 14.01 -24.83 0.07
N ASP A 13 14.48 -24.99 -1.17
CA ASP A 13 13.90 -24.28 -2.31
C ASP A 13 12.40 -24.62 -2.47
N ALA A 14 11.98 -25.84 -2.10
CA ALA A 14 10.59 -26.27 -2.21
C ALA A 14 9.70 -25.65 -1.13
N ASP A 15 10.20 -25.45 0.10
CA ASP A 15 9.50 -24.72 1.15
C ASP A 15 9.34 -23.24 0.79
N THR A 16 10.37 -22.64 0.16
CA THR A 16 10.31 -21.25 -0.34
C THR A 16 9.25 -21.12 -1.44
N ASP A 17 9.31 -21.98 -2.46
CA ASP A 17 8.33 -22.00 -3.56
C ASP A 17 6.89 -22.14 -3.03
N MET A 18 6.67 -23.02 -2.04
CA MET A 18 5.35 -23.22 -1.45
C MET A 18 4.85 -21.98 -0.69
N LEU A 19 5.72 -21.28 0.04
CA LEU A 19 5.37 -20.04 0.72
C LEU A 19 5.04 -18.92 -0.27
N GLU A 20 5.76 -18.84 -1.39
CA GLU A 20 5.48 -17.90 -2.47
C GLU A 20 4.14 -18.18 -3.15
N GLU A 21 3.84 -19.44 -3.46
CA GLU A 21 2.55 -19.86 -3.99
C GLU A 21 1.40 -19.52 -3.03
N GLN A 22 1.61 -19.75 -1.73
CA GLN A 22 0.62 -19.42 -0.70
C GLN A 22 0.41 -17.90 -0.61
N ARG A 23 1.48 -17.10 -0.66
CA ARG A 23 1.39 -15.63 -0.67
C ARG A 23 0.62 -15.14 -1.88
N ALA A 24 0.98 -15.61 -3.08
CA ALA A 24 0.30 -15.25 -4.32
C ALA A 24 -1.19 -15.64 -4.30
N ALA A 25 -1.55 -16.76 -3.67
CA ALA A 25 -2.95 -17.13 -3.49
C ALA A 25 -3.71 -16.17 -2.57
N ILE A 26 -3.08 -15.69 -1.49
CA ILE A 26 -3.66 -14.69 -0.59
C ILE A 26 -3.81 -13.34 -1.30
N ASP A 27 -2.79 -12.91 -2.04
CA ASP A 27 -2.82 -11.68 -2.85
C ASP A 27 -3.97 -11.72 -3.85
N ALA A 28 -4.07 -12.80 -4.64
CA ALA A 28 -5.16 -12.98 -5.61
C ALA A 28 -6.55 -12.98 -4.95
N GLN A 29 -6.68 -13.56 -3.75
CA GLN A 29 -7.94 -13.53 -3.00
C GLN A 29 -8.28 -12.10 -2.55
N ALA A 30 -7.31 -11.33 -2.06
CA ALA A 30 -7.49 -9.95 -1.65
C ALA A 30 -7.85 -9.03 -2.84
N ALA A 31 -7.17 -9.19 -3.98
CA ALA A 31 -7.50 -8.48 -5.22
C ALA A 31 -8.93 -8.77 -5.69
N SER A 32 -9.32 -10.06 -5.68
CA SER A 32 -10.68 -10.47 -6.03
C SER A 32 -11.72 -9.86 -5.09
N LEU A 33 -11.43 -9.84 -3.79
CA LEU A 33 -12.34 -9.26 -2.81
C LEU A 33 -12.50 -7.75 -3.02
N LEU A 34 -11.39 -7.04 -3.25
CA LEU A 34 -11.40 -5.60 -3.54
C LEU A 34 -12.23 -5.29 -4.80
N ALA A 35 -12.05 -6.06 -5.87
CA ALA A 35 -12.80 -5.89 -7.12
C ALA A 35 -14.31 -6.15 -6.95
N GLN A 36 -14.69 -7.12 -6.11
CA GLN A 36 -16.10 -7.39 -5.78
C GLN A 36 -16.70 -6.27 -4.92
N ALA A 37 -15.94 -5.77 -3.95
CA ALA A 37 -16.36 -4.74 -3.02
C ALA A 37 -16.42 -3.33 -3.63
N TRP A 38 -15.65 -3.08 -4.69
CA TRP A 38 -15.60 -1.81 -5.41
C TRP A 38 -15.68 -2.02 -6.93
N PRO A 39 -16.88 -2.19 -7.50
CA PRO A 39 -17.04 -2.51 -8.93
C PRO A 39 -16.46 -1.46 -9.89
N ASP A 40 -16.37 -0.20 -9.45
CA ASP A 40 -15.77 0.90 -10.22
C ASP A 40 -14.23 0.80 -10.30
N LEU A 41 -13.60 -0.12 -9.57
CA LEU A 41 -12.16 -0.38 -9.59
C LEU A 41 -11.66 -0.69 -11.00
N LEU A 42 -12.32 -1.64 -11.66
CA LEU A 42 -11.95 -2.15 -12.98
C LEU A 42 -12.58 -1.32 -14.11
N SER A 43 -13.26 -0.23 -13.77
CA SER A 43 -13.81 0.68 -14.76
C SER A 43 -12.70 1.49 -15.44
N ASP A 44 -12.88 1.77 -16.72
CA ASP A 44 -12.00 2.64 -17.52
C ASP A 44 -12.27 4.13 -17.25
N GLN A 45 -12.55 4.47 -16.00
CA GLN A 45 -12.71 5.86 -15.58
C GLN A 45 -11.39 6.61 -15.76
N ALA A 46 -11.46 7.70 -16.51
CA ALA A 46 -10.33 8.60 -16.68
C ALA A 46 -9.85 9.10 -15.30
N PRO A 47 -8.52 9.17 -15.08
CA PRO A 47 -8.00 9.76 -13.86
C PRO A 47 -8.42 11.23 -13.75
N PRO A 48 -8.53 11.77 -12.52
CA PRO A 48 -8.78 13.19 -12.33
C PRO A 48 -7.74 14.06 -13.05
N ALA A 49 -8.17 15.20 -13.59
CA ALA A 49 -7.34 16.08 -14.43
C ALA A 49 -6.06 16.60 -13.75
N VAL A 50 -5.98 16.49 -12.43
CA VAL A 50 -4.81 16.89 -11.63
C VAL A 50 -3.64 15.91 -11.74
N ILE A 51 -3.85 14.69 -12.27
CA ILE A 51 -2.84 13.63 -12.28
C ILE A 51 -1.55 14.05 -13.00
N GLU A 52 -1.65 14.80 -14.10
CA GLU A 52 -0.49 15.32 -14.82
C GLU A 52 0.37 16.25 -13.96
N THR A 53 -0.29 17.11 -13.18
CA THR A 53 0.40 18.05 -12.29
C THR A 53 1.04 17.33 -11.11
N VAL A 54 0.39 16.29 -10.59
CA VAL A 54 0.92 15.46 -9.51
C VAL A 54 2.09 14.62 -10.00
N ALA A 55 1.97 13.94 -11.15
CA ALA A 55 3.05 13.15 -11.73
C ALA A 55 4.30 14.01 -11.98
N GLU A 56 4.13 15.25 -12.46
CA GLU A 56 5.27 16.17 -12.60
C GLU A 56 5.90 16.54 -11.25
N ARG A 57 5.09 16.79 -10.22
CA ARG A 57 5.60 17.05 -8.87
C ARG A 57 6.36 15.85 -8.30
N ILE A 58 5.85 14.62 -8.54
CA ILE A 58 6.53 13.38 -8.16
C ILE A 58 7.89 13.31 -8.85
N ARG A 59 7.94 13.48 -10.18
CA ARG A 59 9.19 13.45 -10.96
C ARG A 59 10.24 14.43 -10.45
N VAL A 60 9.83 15.63 -10.09
CA VAL A 60 10.73 16.67 -9.53
C VAL A 60 11.13 16.37 -8.08
N GLY A 61 10.26 15.69 -7.32
CA GLY A 61 10.43 15.42 -5.90
C GLY A 61 11.08 14.08 -5.54
N ILE A 62 11.33 13.19 -6.52
CA ILE A 62 12.08 11.93 -6.32
C ILE A 62 13.43 12.26 -5.65
N GLY A 63 13.77 11.52 -4.59
CA GLY A 63 14.99 11.77 -3.82
C GLY A 63 14.92 12.99 -2.89
N SER A 64 13.70 13.42 -2.52
CA SER A 64 13.48 14.33 -1.38
C SER A 64 12.25 13.92 -0.59
N TRP A 65 12.26 13.99 0.74
CA TRP A 65 11.11 13.61 1.56
C TRP A 65 9.80 14.33 1.16
N PRO A 66 8.66 13.62 1.04
CA PRO A 66 8.49 12.17 1.23
C PRO A 66 8.76 11.33 -0.03
N GLY A 67 9.17 11.95 -1.14
CA GLY A 67 9.55 11.31 -2.39
C GLY A 67 10.84 10.47 -2.37
N ASP A 68 11.65 10.56 -1.31
CA ASP A 68 12.72 9.59 -1.00
C ASP A 68 12.18 8.15 -0.90
N TYR A 69 10.94 8.01 -0.44
CA TYR A 69 10.28 6.73 -0.27
C TYR A 69 10.04 5.99 -1.61
N PHE A 70 9.87 6.74 -2.71
CA PHE A 70 9.70 6.22 -4.07
C PHE A 70 11.02 6.12 -4.84
N ALA A 71 12.12 6.59 -4.27
CA ALA A 71 13.37 6.78 -5.00
C ALA A 71 14.05 5.48 -5.45
N PRO A 72 14.00 4.35 -4.72
CA PRO A 72 14.64 3.11 -5.17
C PRO A 72 14.07 2.58 -6.50
N GLU A 73 12.75 2.64 -6.68
CA GLU A 73 12.10 2.25 -7.95
C GLU A 73 12.49 3.17 -9.12
N PHE A 74 12.84 4.41 -8.80
CA PHE A 74 13.16 5.45 -9.77
C PHE A 74 14.58 5.97 -9.59
N ALA A 75 15.52 5.11 -9.16
CA ALA A 75 16.89 5.52 -8.86
C ALA A 75 17.62 6.05 -10.11
N GLU A 76 17.24 5.56 -11.29
CA GLU A 76 17.69 6.06 -12.60
C GLU A 76 16.80 7.20 -13.14
N GLY A 77 15.80 7.62 -12.37
CA GLY A 77 14.75 8.56 -12.72
C GLY A 77 13.58 7.89 -13.44
N LEU A 78 12.43 8.56 -13.43
CA LEU A 78 11.30 8.19 -14.27
C LEU A 78 11.58 8.51 -15.75
N PRO A 79 11.17 7.64 -16.70
CA PRO A 79 11.21 7.99 -18.11
C PRO A 79 10.48 9.32 -18.35
N PRO A 80 11.04 10.26 -19.13
CA PRO A 80 10.43 11.58 -19.37
C PRO A 80 9.04 11.53 -20.03
N HIS A 81 8.67 10.38 -20.59
CA HIS A 81 7.42 10.14 -21.30
C HIS A 81 6.59 9.00 -20.69
N ALA A 82 6.89 8.60 -19.45
CA ALA A 82 6.04 7.65 -18.73
C ALA A 82 4.64 8.24 -18.54
N ASP A 83 3.62 7.42 -18.77
CA ASP A 83 2.22 7.83 -18.63
C ASP A 83 1.96 8.31 -17.19
N ALA A 84 1.32 9.47 -17.02
CA ALA A 84 1.07 10.05 -15.69
C ALA A 84 0.23 9.14 -14.79
N ARG A 85 -0.64 8.31 -15.39
CA ARG A 85 -1.43 7.28 -14.72
C ARG A 85 -0.53 6.20 -14.12
N GLU A 86 0.37 5.66 -14.93
CA GLU A 86 1.30 4.59 -14.53
C GLU A 86 2.23 5.09 -13.44
N VAL A 87 2.86 6.26 -13.64
CA VAL A 87 3.71 6.90 -12.63
C VAL A 87 3.01 7.03 -11.28
N TRP A 88 1.77 7.53 -11.29
CA TRP A 88 1.04 7.72 -10.05
C TRP A 88 0.70 6.39 -9.37
N ILE A 89 0.25 5.39 -10.15
CA ILE A 89 -0.12 4.06 -9.63
C ILE A 89 1.11 3.36 -9.04
N ASP A 90 2.25 3.39 -9.72
CA ASP A 90 3.49 2.76 -9.27
C ASP A 90 3.99 3.40 -7.96
N CYS A 91 3.96 4.73 -7.86
CA CYS A 91 4.30 5.43 -6.61
C CYS A 91 3.32 5.14 -5.47
N ALA A 92 2.03 4.96 -5.76
CA ALA A 92 1.05 4.61 -4.75
C ALA A 92 1.21 3.14 -4.31
N ALA A 93 1.47 2.24 -5.26
CA ALA A 93 1.70 0.81 -5.01
C ALA A 93 2.92 0.59 -4.10
N SER A 94 4.01 1.33 -4.33
CA SER A 94 5.20 1.22 -3.48
C SER A 94 4.97 1.65 -2.01
N THR A 95 3.92 2.44 -1.72
CA THR A 95 3.51 2.75 -0.33
C THR A 95 2.83 1.60 0.41
N ILE A 96 2.30 0.64 -0.34
CA ILE A 96 1.53 -0.48 0.20
C ILE A 96 2.43 -1.70 0.35
N SER A 97 3.16 -2.04 -0.70
CA SER A 97 4.10 -3.16 -0.73
C SER A 97 5.39 -2.67 -1.39
N PRO A 98 6.40 -2.30 -0.59
CA PRO A 98 7.72 -2.03 -1.15
C PRO A 98 8.27 -3.34 -1.75
N LEU A 99 8.73 -3.28 -3.00
CA LEU A 99 9.21 -4.44 -3.78
C LEU A 99 10.50 -5.07 -3.22
N ASP A 100 11.21 -4.39 -2.33
CA ASP A 100 12.49 -4.79 -1.75
C ASP A 100 12.50 -4.58 -0.23
N ASP A 101 13.51 -5.15 0.46
CA ASP A 101 13.75 -4.98 1.91
C ASP A 101 13.52 -3.50 2.29
N PRO A 102 12.50 -3.20 3.11
CA PRO A 102 12.11 -1.84 3.46
C PRO A 102 13.15 -1.12 4.35
N SER A 103 14.40 -1.60 4.41
CA SER A 103 15.50 -1.04 5.17
C SER A 103 15.96 0.35 4.67
N GLU A 104 17.05 0.85 5.26
CA GLU A 104 17.56 2.23 5.25
C GLU A 104 17.54 2.96 3.89
N GLU A 105 17.56 2.23 2.76
CA GLU A 105 17.52 2.79 1.40
C GLU A 105 16.23 3.57 1.08
N ARG A 106 15.10 3.26 1.76
CA ARG A 106 13.80 3.96 1.60
C ARG A 106 13.56 5.06 2.62
N GLY A 107 14.52 5.31 3.50
CA GLY A 107 14.38 6.26 4.60
C GLY A 107 13.33 5.86 5.64
N LEU A 108 12.96 4.57 5.70
CA LEU A 108 12.14 4.02 6.77
C LEU A 108 13.02 3.71 7.98
N ASP A 109 12.53 4.04 9.17
CA ASP A 109 13.13 3.53 10.40
C ASP A 109 12.66 2.10 10.71
N VAL A 110 13.29 1.46 11.69
CA VAL A 110 12.99 0.06 12.07
C VAL A 110 11.54 -0.12 12.51
N GLU A 111 10.94 0.88 13.17
CA GLU A 111 9.55 0.81 13.62
C GLU A 111 8.60 0.90 12.43
N GLU A 112 8.91 1.78 11.48
CA GLU A 112 8.20 1.94 10.23
C GLU A 112 8.25 0.67 9.37
N SER A 113 9.43 0.07 9.18
CA SER A 113 9.58 -1.18 8.43
C SER A 113 8.86 -2.34 9.11
N ALA A 114 8.93 -2.45 10.44
CA ALA A 114 8.22 -3.49 11.20
C ALA A 114 6.69 -3.32 11.10
N LEU A 115 6.20 -2.08 11.12
CA LEU A 115 4.78 -1.80 10.97
C LEU A 115 4.27 -2.28 9.62
N LEU A 116 4.91 -1.88 8.51
CA LEU A 116 4.55 -2.33 7.16
C LEU A 116 4.60 -3.86 7.03
N ALA A 117 5.66 -4.50 7.54
CA ALA A 117 5.80 -5.95 7.49
C ALA A 117 4.72 -6.70 8.29
N SER A 118 4.12 -6.04 9.30
CA SER A 118 3.05 -6.61 10.13
C SER A 118 1.64 -6.31 9.62
N THR A 119 1.48 -5.34 8.71
CA THR A 119 0.18 -4.94 8.16
C THR A 119 -0.31 -5.99 7.18
N VAL A 120 -1.48 -6.58 7.46
CA VAL A 120 -2.05 -7.64 6.60
C VAL A 120 -3.03 -7.06 5.58
N HIS A 121 -3.42 -7.84 4.58
CA HIS A 121 -4.39 -7.43 3.55
C HIS A 121 -5.70 -6.87 4.11
N ALA A 122 -6.20 -7.44 5.20
CA ALA A 122 -7.41 -6.97 5.86
C ALA A 122 -7.27 -5.53 6.39
N ASP A 123 -6.09 -5.16 6.89
CA ASP A 123 -5.80 -3.81 7.36
C ASP A 123 -5.74 -2.82 6.20
N TRP A 124 -5.08 -3.21 5.10
CA TRP A 124 -5.04 -2.40 3.88
C TRP A 124 -6.42 -2.20 3.26
N LEU A 125 -7.25 -3.26 3.22
CA LEU A 125 -8.64 -3.17 2.81
C LEU A 125 -9.41 -2.22 3.71
N ALA A 126 -9.35 -2.38 5.03
CA ALA A 126 -10.02 -1.48 5.97
C ALA A 126 -9.61 -0.02 5.77
N LEU A 127 -8.31 0.23 5.63
CA LEU A 127 -7.77 1.57 5.48
C LEU A 127 -8.21 2.24 4.17
N VAL A 128 -8.09 1.55 3.03
CA VAL A 128 -8.36 2.13 1.70
C VAL A 128 -9.82 1.99 1.31
N LEU A 129 -10.39 0.78 1.36
CA LEU A 129 -11.79 0.56 0.97
C LEU A 129 -12.73 1.27 1.94
N GLY A 130 -12.40 1.32 3.24
CA GLY A 130 -13.16 2.07 4.24
C GLY A 130 -13.26 3.55 3.88
N VAL A 131 -12.13 4.22 3.65
CA VAL A 131 -12.12 5.66 3.31
C VAL A 131 -12.78 5.93 1.96
N VAL A 132 -12.58 5.07 0.97
CA VAL A 132 -13.18 5.16 -0.37
C VAL A 132 -14.70 5.05 -0.31
N ARG A 133 -15.24 4.14 0.50
CA ARG A 133 -16.69 4.02 0.73
C ARG A 133 -17.30 5.24 1.40
N ARG A 134 -16.53 5.96 2.23
CA ARG A 134 -16.96 7.25 2.80
C ARG A 134 -16.88 8.40 1.80
N GLY A 135 -16.10 8.27 0.74
CA GLY A 135 -16.03 9.21 -0.39
C GLY A 135 -15.10 10.40 -0.19
N VAL A 136 -15.07 11.29 -1.19
CA VAL A 136 -14.23 12.50 -1.19
C VAL A 136 -14.50 13.36 0.05
N GLY A 137 -13.45 13.84 0.69
CA GLY A 137 -13.49 14.62 1.93
C GLY A 137 -13.56 13.78 3.20
N ALA A 138 -13.58 12.45 3.10
CA ALA A 138 -13.51 11.56 4.25
C ALA A 138 -12.15 11.65 4.94
N GLU A 139 -12.16 11.80 6.26
CA GLU A 139 -10.94 11.83 7.08
C GLU A 139 -10.31 10.43 7.17
N LEU A 140 -8.98 10.39 7.02
CA LEU A 140 -8.17 9.21 7.26
C LEU A 140 -7.62 9.27 8.70
N THR A 141 -8.19 8.48 9.60
CA THR A 141 -7.73 8.38 11.00
C THR A 141 -7.76 6.92 11.47
N GLY A 142 -6.93 6.57 12.46
CA GLY A 142 -6.89 5.22 13.00
C GLY A 142 -8.24 4.76 13.55
N THR A 143 -8.91 5.59 14.35
CA THR A 143 -10.26 5.32 14.88
C THR A 143 -11.29 5.07 13.76
N ARG A 144 -11.19 5.78 12.63
CA ARG A 144 -12.09 5.56 11.49
C ARG A 144 -11.79 4.23 10.81
N ALA A 145 -10.52 3.90 10.58
CA ALA A 145 -10.11 2.64 9.98
C ALA A 145 -10.57 1.43 10.81
N VAL A 146 -10.48 1.50 12.16
CA VAL A 146 -11.06 0.48 13.05
C VAL A 146 -12.57 0.36 12.86
N ALA A 147 -13.28 1.50 12.82
CA ALA A 147 -14.72 1.49 12.63
C ALA A 147 -15.13 0.93 11.26
N ASP A 148 -14.31 1.14 10.23
CA ASP A 148 -14.55 0.57 8.90
C ASP A 148 -14.30 -0.93 8.89
N LEU A 149 -13.18 -1.40 9.47
CA LEU A 149 -12.87 -2.83 9.59
C LEU A 149 -14.03 -3.58 10.25
N LEU A 150 -14.52 -3.08 11.38
CA LEU A 150 -15.63 -3.70 12.13
C LEU A 150 -16.97 -3.68 11.38
N ALA A 151 -17.10 -2.86 10.35
CA ALA A 151 -18.31 -2.74 9.53
C ALA A 151 -18.22 -3.52 8.21
N MET A 152 -17.08 -4.14 7.90
CA MET A 152 -16.87 -4.93 6.69
C MET A 152 -17.33 -6.37 6.91
N ASP A 153 -18.49 -6.72 6.34
CA ASP A 153 -19.02 -8.10 6.39
C ASP A 153 -18.16 -9.09 5.59
N GLU A 154 -17.38 -8.59 4.63
CA GLU A 154 -16.48 -9.39 3.81
C GLU A 154 -15.16 -9.81 4.49
N LEU A 155 -14.83 -9.20 5.63
CA LEU A 155 -13.61 -9.53 6.38
C LEU A 155 -13.97 -10.46 7.53
N GLU A 156 -13.43 -11.67 7.48
CA GLU A 156 -13.59 -12.65 8.56
C GLU A 156 -12.48 -12.46 9.61
N GLY A 157 -12.87 -12.39 10.88
CA GLY A 157 -11.92 -12.30 11.99
C GLY A 157 -12.57 -11.80 13.27
N GLU A 158 -12.07 -12.26 14.41
CA GLU A 158 -12.44 -11.70 15.71
C GLU A 158 -11.37 -10.69 16.14
N VAL A 159 -11.80 -9.47 16.51
CA VAL A 159 -10.90 -8.48 17.09
C VAL A 159 -10.81 -8.72 18.58
N GLU A 160 -9.68 -9.28 19.03
CA GLU A 160 -9.44 -9.62 20.44
C GLU A 160 -9.03 -8.38 21.27
N ASP A 161 -8.30 -7.44 20.67
CA ASP A 161 -7.79 -6.23 21.32
C ASP A 161 -8.01 -4.98 20.44
N LEU A 162 -9.04 -4.21 20.78
CA LEU A 162 -9.40 -2.98 20.06
C LEU A 162 -8.38 -1.85 20.26
N ASP A 163 -7.76 -1.76 21.43
CA ASP A 163 -6.81 -0.70 21.74
C ASP A 163 -5.50 -0.91 20.96
N ALA A 164 -5.04 -2.16 20.89
CA ALA A 164 -3.89 -2.54 20.07
C ALA A 164 -4.16 -2.29 18.57
N LEU A 165 -5.36 -2.64 18.09
CA LEU A 165 -5.77 -2.41 16.70
C LEU A 165 -5.85 -0.90 16.37
N GLU A 166 -6.44 -0.09 17.25
CA GLU A 166 -6.47 1.36 17.06
C GLU A 166 -5.07 1.98 17.06
N SER A 167 -4.17 1.48 17.91
CA SER A 167 -2.77 1.88 17.90
C SER A 167 -2.07 1.51 16.58
N HIS A 168 -2.30 0.29 16.07
CA HIS A 168 -1.75 -0.17 14.79
C HIS A 168 -2.20 0.77 13.65
N PHE A 169 -3.50 1.00 13.49
CA PHE A 169 -4.01 1.88 12.44
C PHE A 169 -3.57 3.34 12.63
N SER A 170 -3.46 3.83 13.87
CA SER A 170 -3.00 5.20 14.12
C SER A 170 -1.54 5.38 13.70
N SER A 171 -0.68 4.40 13.97
CA SER A 171 0.70 4.40 13.48
C SER A 171 0.75 4.31 11.96
N LEU A 172 -0.06 3.42 11.35
CA LEU A 172 -0.07 3.22 9.90
C LEU A 172 -0.55 4.49 9.18
N VAL A 173 -1.61 5.12 9.68
CA VAL A 173 -2.10 6.41 9.17
C VAL A 173 -1.04 7.50 9.32
N SER A 174 -0.37 7.58 10.47
CA SER A 174 0.66 8.60 10.71
C SER A 174 1.83 8.46 9.75
N MET A 175 2.21 7.23 9.42
CA MET A 175 3.24 6.91 8.43
C MET A 175 2.76 7.22 7.00
N MET A 176 1.56 6.78 6.61
CA MET A 176 1.07 6.89 5.23
C MET A 176 0.62 8.29 4.86
N MET A 177 0.07 9.05 5.80
CA MET A 177 -0.53 10.37 5.54
C MET A 177 0.40 11.33 4.76
N PRO A 178 1.64 11.62 5.19
CA PRO A 178 2.51 12.54 4.43
C PRO A 178 2.84 12.02 3.03
N ARG A 179 3.00 10.69 2.87
CA ARG A 179 3.30 10.03 1.59
C ARG A 179 2.11 10.17 0.63
N TRP A 180 0.90 9.88 1.11
CA TRP A 180 -0.33 10.02 0.34
C TRP A 180 -0.74 11.48 0.08
N GLN A 181 -0.39 12.42 0.96
CA GLN A 181 -0.52 13.86 0.70
C GLN A 181 0.40 14.33 -0.43
N ALA A 182 1.64 13.83 -0.49
CA ALA A 182 2.55 14.15 -1.58
C ALA A 182 2.07 13.62 -2.94
N LEU A 183 1.44 12.44 -2.94
CA LEU A 183 0.76 11.87 -4.11
C LEU A 183 -0.57 12.57 -4.42
N GLY A 184 -1.02 13.53 -3.61
CA GLY A 184 -2.32 14.18 -3.77
C GLY A 184 -3.52 13.23 -3.59
N ALA A 185 -3.31 12.03 -3.03
CA ALA A 185 -4.37 11.11 -2.65
C ALA A 185 -5.19 11.65 -1.47
N LEU A 186 -4.52 12.44 -0.61
CA LEU A 186 -5.13 13.19 0.48
C LEU A 186 -4.90 14.70 0.29
N ASP A 187 -5.82 15.51 0.81
CA ASP A 187 -5.62 16.94 0.96
C ASP A 187 -4.73 17.28 2.16
N GLU A 188 -4.44 18.57 2.34
CA GLU A 188 -3.61 19.09 3.45
C GLU A 188 -4.18 18.77 4.85
N GLN A 189 -5.48 18.46 4.94
CA GLN A 189 -6.16 18.09 6.18
C GLN A 189 -6.24 16.56 6.37
N GLY A 190 -5.61 15.78 5.49
CA GLY A 190 -5.62 14.32 5.57
C GLY A 190 -6.94 13.71 5.12
N ARG A 191 -7.68 14.39 4.24
CA ARG A 191 -8.97 13.92 3.72
C ARG A 191 -8.84 13.40 2.31
N LEU A 192 -9.61 12.37 1.97
CA LEU A 192 -9.58 11.73 0.66
C LEU A 192 -9.89 12.71 -0.47
N SER A 193 -9.00 12.78 -1.46
CA SER A 193 -9.22 13.57 -2.68
C SER A 193 -9.93 12.75 -3.77
N GLU A 194 -10.32 13.40 -4.88
CA GLU A 194 -10.79 12.67 -6.07
C GLU A 194 -9.72 11.72 -6.63
N LEU A 195 -8.44 12.14 -6.57
CA LEU A 195 -7.31 11.33 -7.04
C LEU A 195 -7.08 10.13 -6.12
N GLY A 196 -7.22 10.31 -4.80
CA GLY A 196 -7.13 9.20 -3.85
C GLY A 196 -8.28 8.21 -4.01
N LEU A 197 -9.51 8.70 -4.21
CA LEU A 197 -10.69 7.87 -4.46
C LEU A 197 -10.51 7.00 -5.71
N TRP A 198 -9.98 7.59 -6.78
CA TRP A 198 -9.71 6.88 -8.02
C TRP A 198 -8.51 5.92 -7.88
N GLY A 199 -7.43 6.38 -7.27
CA GLY A 199 -6.14 5.73 -7.42
C GLY A 199 -5.78 4.72 -6.33
N LEU A 200 -6.13 4.95 -5.06
CA LEU A 200 -5.69 4.06 -3.96
C LEU A 200 -6.23 2.62 -4.11
N PRO A 201 -7.50 2.39 -4.47
CA PRO A 201 -7.98 1.03 -4.76
C PRO A 201 -7.23 0.39 -5.92
N ARG A 202 -6.88 1.16 -6.95
CA ARG A 202 -6.14 0.67 -8.13
C ARG A 202 -4.71 0.30 -7.77
N ALA A 203 -4.06 1.06 -6.90
CA ALA A 203 -2.74 0.75 -6.38
C ALA A 203 -2.73 -0.56 -5.59
N LEU A 204 -3.71 -0.77 -4.68
CA LEU A 204 -3.86 -2.04 -3.97
C LEU A 204 -4.07 -3.22 -4.94
N HIS A 205 -4.93 -3.03 -5.93
CA HIS A 205 -5.17 -4.07 -6.93
C HIS A 205 -3.91 -4.40 -7.72
N VAL A 206 -3.11 -3.41 -8.13
CA VAL A 206 -1.84 -3.67 -8.83
C VAL A 206 -0.88 -4.47 -7.96
N VAL A 207 -0.73 -4.11 -6.68
CA VAL A 207 0.15 -4.84 -5.74
C VAL A 207 -0.25 -6.31 -5.61
N TRP A 208 -1.54 -6.61 -5.60
CA TRP A 208 -2.05 -7.97 -5.33
C TRP A 208 -2.38 -8.79 -6.58
N ASP A 209 -2.62 -8.15 -7.71
CA ASP A 209 -2.92 -8.81 -8.99
C ASP A 209 -1.66 -9.01 -9.85
N ASP A 210 -0.52 -8.43 -9.46
CA ASP A 210 0.77 -8.66 -10.13
C ASP A 210 1.54 -9.85 -9.53
N PRO A 211 1.60 -11.00 -10.23
CA PRO A 211 2.38 -12.15 -9.80
C PRO A 211 3.91 -11.95 -9.90
N GLN A 212 4.40 -10.80 -10.40
CA GLN A 212 5.85 -10.54 -10.62
C GLN A 212 6.51 -9.65 -9.56
N SER A 213 5.80 -9.20 -8.53
CA SER A 213 6.34 -8.35 -7.44
C SER A 213 7.42 -9.03 -6.55
N GLY A 214 7.96 -10.18 -6.95
CA GLY A 214 9.05 -10.90 -6.29
C GLY A 214 10.23 -11.29 -7.19
N GLU A 215 10.24 -10.90 -8.47
CA GLU A 215 11.36 -11.15 -9.38
C GLU A 215 11.65 -9.93 -10.27
N LEU A 216 12.44 -8.98 -9.77
CA LEU A 216 13.26 -8.11 -10.62
C LEU A 216 14.64 -7.86 -9.99
#